data_AF-F6U987-F1
#
_entry.id   AF-F6U987-F1
#
_cell.length_a   1.000
_cell.length_b   1.000
_cell.length_c   1.000
_cell.angle_alpha   90.00
_cell.angle_beta   90.00
_cell.angle_gamma   90.00
#
_symmetry.space_group_name_H-M   'P 1'
#
loop_
_entity.id
_entity.type
_entity.pdbx_description
1 polymer ?
#
loop_
_entity_poly.entity_id
_entity_poly.type
_entity_poly.pdbx_seq_one_letter_code
_entity_poly.pdbx_strand_id
1 'polypeptide(L)'
;MTKLGVLLLSACMFVSFRDVESINTAVVAGQQFLHYTLEKNVNNFNETERNKTCSMFIKDFRKFWYNSSGGKYLTEYLSFLEEWLCHAQFSLECLKRPYDFNQFTKTTYDRACNRSVFETQCFSSLVAVSSVRGRNSSQKWNNLLRALKTYQLSDAELQDPCIQVALYDAVVLERGKYGYYHESKRLLLPFCQISWCGRDAENINRNPIKAWNCLPHICKVNIIITMVICSILAVAIVVANLSVILVFVINEKLRNSQGVYKISLACADF
;
A
#
# COMPACT_ATOMS: atom_id res chain seq x y z
N MET A 1 -0.70 -25.78 -35.33
CA MET A 1 -0.10 -25.59 -33.99
C MET A 1 0.26 -24.12 -33.76
N THR A 2 -0.72 -23.21 -33.77
CA THR A 2 -0.48 -21.75 -33.84
C THR A 2 -1.23 -20.93 -32.79
N LYS A 3 -1.80 -21.58 -31.76
CA LYS A 3 -2.50 -20.87 -30.66
C LYS A 3 -1.93 -21.14 -29.26
N LEU A 4 -0.93 -22.01 -29.12
CA LEU A 4 -0.37 -22.36 -27.81
C LEU A 4 0.81 -21.48 -27.36
N GLY A 5 1.51 -20.83 -28.30
CA GLY A 5 2.72 -20.04 -28.00
C GLY A 5 2.48 -18.65 -27.40
N VAL A 6 1.26 -18.11 -27.49
CA VAL A 6 0.93 -16.77 -26.95
C VAL A 6 0.50 -16.83 -25.48
N LEU A 7 0.15 -18.01 -24.96
CA LEU A 7 -0.34 -18.18 -23.59
C LEU A 7 0.77 -18.37 -22.54
N LEU A 8 1.98 -18.77 -22.94
CA LEU A 8 3.08 -19.09 -22.01
C LEU A 8 4.04 -17.91 -21.75
N LEU A 9 4.09 -16.91 -22.62
CA LEU A 9 4.80 -15.62 -22.39
C LEU A 9 4.22 -14.79 -21.23
N SER A 10 3.07 -15.21 -20.70
CA SER A 10 2.35 -14.59 -19.60
C SER A 10 2.93 -14.94 -18.21
N ALA A 11 3.54 -16.12 -18.03
CA ALA A 11 3.82 -16.62 -16.68
C ALA A 11 4.92 -15.85 -15.92
N CYS A 12 5.93 -15.32 -16.62
CA CYS A 12 7.00 -14.51 -16.00
C CYS A 12 6.72 -13.00 -15.99
N MET A 13 5.71 -12.53 -16.72
CA MET A 13 5.36 -11.10 -16.80
C MET A 13 4.20 -10.68 -15.90
N PHE A 14 3.51 -11.62 -15.25
CA PHE A 14 2.43 -11.28 -14.33
C PHE A 14 2.97 -10.98 -12.93
N VAL A 15 3.53 -9.77 -12.77
CA VAL A 15 3.18 -9.00 -11.56
C VAL A 15 1.69 -8.75 -11.67
N SER A 16 0.87 -9.67 -11.16
CA SER A 16 -0.58 -9.53 -11.18
C SER A 16 -0.95 -8.23 -10.45
N PHE A 17 -1.44 -7.26 -11.21
CA PHE A 17 -2.11 -6.06 -10.73
C PHE A 17 -3.63 -6.26 -10.74
N ARG A 18 -4.10 -7.40 -10.21
CA ARG A 18 -5.53 -7.59 -9.94
C ARG A 18 -5.89 -6.87 -8.64
N ASP A 19 -6.06 -5.55 -8.71
CA ASP A 19 -6.64 -4.73 -7.64
C ASP A 19 -7.96 -4.14 -8.15
N VAL A 20 -9.02 -4.95 -8.23
CA VAL A 20 -10.39 -4.45 -8.49
C VAL A 20 -11.43 -5.09 -7.57
N GLU A 21 -11.15 -6.23 -6.92
CA GLU A 21 -12.15 -6.90 -6.06
C GLU A 21 -12.12 -6.51 -4.58
N SER A 22 -11.13 -5.75 -4.10
CA SER A 22 -10.94 -5.55 -2.65
C SER A 22 -11.82 -4.46 -2.01
N ILE A 23 -12.46 -3.59 -2.81
CA ILE A 23 -13.21 -2.43 -2.29
C ILE A 23 -14.50 -2.86 -1.57
N ASN A 24 -15.25 -3.83 -2.10
CA ASN A 24 -16.51 -4.27 -1.49
C ASN A 24 -16.31 -5.05 -0.19
N THR A 25 -15.19 -5.76 -0.03
CA THR A 25 -14.84 -6.46 1.22
C THR A 25 -14.25 -5.55 2.30
N ALA A 26 -13.60 -4.43 1.91
CA ALA A 26 -13.04 -3.48 2.87
C ALA A 26 -14.12 -2.70 3.64
N VAL A 27 -15.26 -2.40 3.00
CA VAL A 27 -16.44 -1.77 3.62
C VAL A 27 -17.02 -2.64 4.74
N VAL A 28 -17.04 -3.96 4.55
CA VAL A 28 -17.61 -4.93 5.51
C VAL A 28 -16.70 -5.15 6.72
N ALA A 29 -15.37 -5.16 6.53
CA ALA A 29 -14.41 -5.35 7.62
C ALA A 29 -14.29 -4.12 8.53
N GLY A 30 -14.34 -2.90 7.98
CA GLY A 30 -14.37 -1.65 8.75
C GLY A 30 -15.65 -1.51 9.58
N GLN A 31 -16.79 -1.98 9.06
CA GLN A 31 -18.06 -1.97 9.80
C GLN A 31 -18.11 -2.97 10.96
N GLN A 32 -17.46 -4.13 10.85
CA GLN A 32 -17.41 -5.10 11.95
C GLN A 32 -16.58 -4.62 13.15
N PHE A 33 -15.51 -3.84 12.92
CA PHE A 33 -14.69 -3.29 14.00
C PHE A 33 -15.37 -2.12 14.72
N LEU A 34 -16.16 -1.33 13.98
CA LEU A 34 -16.98 -0.27 14.55
C LEU A 34 -18.07 -0.81 15.50
N HIS A 35 -18.63 -1.99 15.18
CA HIS A 35 -19.73 -2.58 15.93
C HIS A 35 -19.34 -3.10 17.32
N TYR A 36 -18.05 -3.36 17.57
CA TYR A 36 -17.54 -3.69 18.91
C TYR A 36 -17.28 -2.44 19.78
N THR A 37 -17.19 -1.26 19.15
CA THR A 37 -16.63 -0.05 19.78
C THR A 37 -17.70 1.01 20.11
N LEU A 38 -18.91 0.90 19.57
CA LEU A 38 -19.89 2.01 19.57
C LEU A 38 -20.94 2.06 20.70
N GLU A 39 -20.90 1.20 21.72
CA GLU A 39 -21.99 1.21 22.74
C GLU A 39 -21.57 1.28 24.21
N LYS A 40 -20.28 1.41 24.55
CA LYS A 40 -19.87 1.58 25.95
C LYS A 40 -18.85 2.69 26.13
N ASN A 41 -19.20 3.66 27.00
CA ASN A 41 -18.29 4.65 27.56
C ASN A 41 -16.98 3.97 27.99
N VAL A 42 -15.87 4.25 27.30
CA VAL A 42 -14.51 3.77 27.63
C VAL A 42 -14.17 4.04 29.11
N ASN A 43 -14.77 5.08 29.68
CA ASN A 43 -14.64 5.47 31.09
C ASN A 43 -15.26 4.47 32.10
N ASN A 44 -16.12 3.55 31.65
CA ASN A 44 -16.78 2.58 32.52
C ASN A 44 -16.03 1.23 32.61
N PHE A 45 -14.95 1.04 31.84
CA PHE A 45 -14.14 -0.18 31.94
C PHE A 45 -13.17 -0.09 33.12
N ASN A 46 -13.16 -1.15 33.94
CA ASN A 46 -12.10 -1.35 34.93
C ASN A 46 -10.73 -1.48 34.22
N GLU A 47 -9.66 -1.08 34.90
CA GLU A 47 -8.29 -1.06 34.37
C GLU A 47 -7.86 -2.43 33.82
N THR A 48 -8.24 -3.52 34.49
CA THR A 48 -7.94 -4.89 34.04
C THR A 48 -8.61 -5.23 32.70
N GLU A 49 -9.88 -4.85 32.53
CA GLU A 49 -10.63 -5.10 31.30
C GLU A 49 -10.08 -4.27 30.15
N ARG A 50 -9.76 -3.00 30.42
CA ARG A 50 -9.12 -2.09 29.46
C ARG A 50 -7.79 -2.64 28.97
N ASN A 51 -6.91 -3.05 29.89
CA ASN A 51 -5.62 -3.64 29.55
C ASN A 51 -5.77 -4.91 28.70
N LYS A 52 -6.73 -5.77 29.05
CA LYS A 52 -7.02 -6.99 28.27
C LYS A 52 -7.48 -6.66 26.86
N THR A 53 -8.39 -5.69 26.69
CA THR A 53 -8.88 -5.22 25.39
C THR A 53 -7.76 -4.61 24.55
N CYS A 54 -6.96 -3.71 25.13
CA CYS A 54 -5.78 -3.13 24.47
C CYS A 54 -4.81 -4.23 23.99
N SER A 55 -4.48 -5.20 24.85
CA SER A 55 -3.60 -6.32 24.47
C SER A 55 -4.18 -7.20 23.37
N MET A 56 -5.48 -7.50 23.41
CA MET A 56 -6.15 -8.27 22.35
C MET A 56 -6.10 -7.53 21.01
N PHE A 57 -6.42 -6.24 21.01
CA PHE A 57 -6.40 -5.41 19.80
C PHE A 57 -4.99 -5.33 19.19
N ILE A 58 -3.96 -5.10 20.01
CA ILE A 58 -2.56 -5.10 19.56
C ILE A 58 -2.15 -6.43 18.97
N LYS A 59 -2.51 -7.53 19.64
CA LYS A 59 -2.19 -8.89 19.16
C LYS A 59 -2.87 -9.16 17.82
N ASP A 60 -4.13 -8.76 17.67
CA ASP A 60 -4.89 -8.92 16.44
C ASP A 60 -4.27 -8.10 15.29
N PHE A 61 -3.99 -6.81 15.52
CA PHE A 61 -3.32 -5.98 14.53
C PHE A 61 -1.96 -6.55 14.15
N ARG A 62 -1.10 -6.91 15.11
CA ARG A 62 0.22 -7.50 14.85
C ARG A 62 0.15 -8.81 14.07
N LYS A 63 -0.91 -9.60 14.25
CA LYS A 63 -1.10 -10.85 13.53
C LYS A 63 -1.58 -10.62 12.10
N PHE A 64 -2.33 -9.56 11.83
CA PHE A 64 -3.04 -9.39 10.55
C PHE A 64 -2.74 -8.10 9.80
N TRP A 65 -1.80 -7.27 10.28
CA TRP A 65 -1.43 -6.00 9.63
C TRP A 65 -0.94 -6.20 8.20
N TYR A 66 -0.40 -7.37 7.85
CA TYR A 66 0.10 -7.67 6.52
C TYR A 66 -1.03 -8.03 5.53
N ASN A 67 -2.24 -8.32 6.02
CA ASN A 67 -3.34 -8.75 5.16
C ASN A 67 -3.87 -7.57 4.33
N SER A 68 -3.72 -7.66 3.01
CA SER A 68 -4.15 -6.64 2.05
C SER A 68 -5.67 -6.52 1.95
N SER A 69 -6.42 -7.57 2.31
CA SER A 69 -7.88 -7.59 2.35
C SER A 69 -8.38 -7.44 3.78
N GLY A 70 -8.84 -6.23 4.14
CA GLY A 70 -9.71 -6.03 5.31
C GLY A 70 -9.21 -5.07 6.38
N GLY A 71 -9.33 -3.77 6.14
CA GLY A 71 -9.58 -2.73 7.16
C GLY A 71 -8.55 -2.54 8.28
N LYS A 72 -7.44 -3.29 8.33
CA LYS A 72 -6.39 -3.11 9.34
C LYS A 72 -5.47 -1.97 8.92
N TYR A 73 -5.87 -0.76 9.27
CA TYR A 73 -5.20 0.49 8.97
C TYR A 73 -4.34 0.95 10.15
N LEU A 74 -3.12 1.42 9.86
CA LEU A 74 -2.20 1.92 10.87
C LEU A 74 -2.76 3.19 11.53
N THR A 75 -3.39 4.06 10.74
CA THR A 75 -4.08 5.26 11.22
C THR A 75 -5.14 4.91 12.26
N GLU A 76 -6.04 3.97 11.97
CA GLU A 76 -7.09 3.55 12.91
C GLU A 76 -6.52 2.80 14.11
N TYR A 77 -5.49 1.98 13.92
CA TYR A 77 -4.82 1.27 15.00
C TYR A 77 -4.20 2.23 16.02
N LEU A 78 -3.47 3.25 15.56
CA LEU A 78 -2.87 4.24 16.45
C LEU A 78 -3.91 5.14 17.11
N SER A 79 -4.93 5.60 16.36
CA SER A 79 -6.05 6.37 16.95
C SER A 79 -6.78 5.57 18.02
N PHE A 80 -7.01 4.27 17.81
CA PHE A 80 -7.63 3.42 18.82
C PHE A 80 -6.80 3.35 20.11
N LEU A 81 -5.49 3.13 20.01
CA LEU A 81 -4.62 3.05 21.18
C LEU A 81 -4.57 4.37 21.97
N GLU A 82 -4.63 5.50 21.27
CA GLU A 82 -4.69 6.83 21.86
C GLU A 82 -6.05 7.08 22.55
N GLU A 83 -7.16 6.88 21.84
CA GLU A 83 -8.52 7.16 22.33
C GLU A 83 -8.97 6.22 23.46
N TRP A 84 -8.54 4.95 23.43
CA TRP A 84 -8.87 3.97 24.47
C TRP A 84 -7.98 4.06 25.72
N LEU A 85 -7.12 5.08 25.80
CA LEU A 85 -6.22 5.32 26.92
C LEU A 85 -5.32 4.11 27.22
N CYS A 86 -4.86 3.42 26.18
CA CYS A 86 -3.92 2.30 26.28
C CYS A 86 -2.48 2.82 26.53
N HIS A 87 -2.29 3.74 27.49
CA HIS A 87 -1.10 4.59 27.59
C HIS A 87 0.22 3.81 27.58
N ALA A 88 0.35 2.76 28.39
CA ALA A 88 1.59 1.99 28.46
C ALA A 88 1.95 1.33 27.12
N GLN A 89 0.96 0.76 26.44
CA GLN A 89 1.15 0.10 25.15
C GLN A 89 1.36 1.12 24.03
N PHE A 90 0.62 2.23 24.04
CA PHE A 90 0.75 3.31 23.07
C PHE A 90 2.14 3.96 23.15
N SER A 91 2.64 4.25 24.35
CA SER A 91 4.00 4.78 24.53
C SER A 91 5.07 3.82 24.01
N LEU A 92 4.92 2.51 24.25
CA LEU A 92 5.84 1.50 23.70
C LEU A 92 5.77 1.42 22.17
N GLU A 93 4.58 1.52 21.60
CA GLU A 93 4.38 1.53 20.15
C GLU A 93 5.00 2.79 19.51
N CYS A 94 4.81 3.96 20.13
CA CYS A 94 5.40 5.23 19.72
C CYS A 94 6.93 5.26 19.84
N LEU A 95 7.50 4.55 20.82
CA LEU A 95 8.96 4.45 20.98
C LEU A 95 9.57 3.53 19.93
N LYS A 96 8.95 2.37 19.68
CA LYS A 96 9.51 1.34 18.80
C LYS A 96 9.21 1.56 17.32
N ARG A 97 8.07 2.19 17.01
CA ARG A 97 7.55 2.45 15.67
C ARG A 97 7.71 1.25 14.72
N PRO A 98 7.21 0.04 15.08
CA PRO A 98 7.51 -1.20 14.36
C PRO A 98 7.04 -1.25 12.90
N TYR A 99 6.17 -0.31 12.51
CA TYR A 99 5.61 -0.22 11.17
C TYR A 99 6.14 0.96 10.36
N ASP A 100 7.20 1.63 10.83
CA ASP A 100 7.84 2.76 10.14
C ASP A 100 8.68 2.28 8.94
N PHE A 101 8.00 1.77 7.91
CA PHE A 101 8.62 1.18 6.73
C PHE A 101 8.90 2.18 5.63
N ASN A 102 8.13 3.25 5.55
CA ASN A 102 8.26 4.28 4.53
C ASN A 102 7.77 5.65 5.06
N GLN A 103 7.88 6.68 4.23
CA GLN A 103 7.54 8.05 4.64
C GLN A 103 6.07 8.21 5.04
N PHE A 104 5.12 7.46 4.44
CA PHE A 104 3.72 7.49 4.86
C PHE A 104 3.56 6.96 6.28
N THR A 105 4.04 5.75 6.55
CA THR A 105 3.94 5.15 7.89
C THR A 105 4.68 5.96 8.94
N LYS A 106 5.83 6.57 8.56
CA LYS A 106 6.56 7.50 9.41
C LYS A 106 5.69 8.67 9.82
N THR A 107 5.12 9.37 8.84
CA THR A 107 4.24 10.50 9.05
C THR A 107 3.00 10.11 9.86
N THR A 108 2.45 8.90 9.68
CA THR A 108 1.34 8.38 10.49
C THR A 108 1.70 8.24 11.97
N TYR A 109 2.90 7.73 12.27
CA TYR A 109 3.41 7.71 13.65
C TYR A 109 3.67 9.11 14.19
N ASP A 110 4.25 10.02 13.41
CA ASP A 110 4.47 11.40 13.87
C ASP A 110 3.12 12.06 14.19
N ARG A 111 2.09 11.83 13.36
CA ARG A 111 0.72 12.32 13.57
C ARG A 111 0.12 11.85 14.90
N ALA A 112 0.29 10.58 15.27
CA ALA A 112 -0.26 10.01 16.50
C ALA A 112 0.61 10.28 17.74
N CYS A 113 1.93 10.11 17.62
CA CYS A 113 2.85 10.13 18.76
C CYS A 113 3.43 11.52 19.04
N ASN A 114 3.52 12.40 18.03
CA ASN A 114 4.05 13.75 18.17
C ASN A 114 3.36 14.72 17.20
N ARG A 115 2.13 15.07 17.53
CA ARG A 115 1.26 15.93 16.72
C ARG A 115 1.94 17.21 16.24
N SER A 116 2.71 17.87 17.12
CA SER A 116 3.41 19.11 16.77
C SER A 116 4.45 18.94 15.67
N VAL A 117 5.18 17.82 15.66
CA VAL A 117 6.18 17.53 14.61
C VAL A 117 5.47 17.29 13.28
N PHE A 118 4.40 16.49 13.28
CA PHE A 118 3.59 16.27 12.10
C PHE A 118 3.04 17.58 11.52
N GLU A 119 2.40 18.41 12.35
CA GLU A 119 1.81 19.66 11.89
C GLU A 119 2.88 20.60 11.33
N THR A 120 4.02 20.73 12.00
CA THR A 120 5.13 21.58 11.54
C THR A 120 5.73 21.09 10.22
N GLN A 121 5.96 19.79 10.09
CA GLN A 121 6.56 19.20 8.90
C GLN A 121 5.61 19.28 7.69
N CYS A 122 4.32 19.05 7.91
CA CYS A 122 3.34 18.93 6.84
C CYS A 122 2.64 20.25 6.48
N PHE A 123 2.81 21.30 7.28
CA PHE A 123 2.17 22.59 7.06
C PHE A 123 2.38 23.13 5.64
N SER A 124 3.62 23.11 5.15
CA SER A 124 3.97 23.61 3.83
C SER A 124 3.30 22.83 2.70
N SER A 125 3.27 21.50 2.78
CA SER A 125 2.57 20.64 1.82
C SER A 125 1.08 20.95 1.78
N LEU A 126 0.43 21.11 2.94
CA LEU A 126 -1.01 21.43 3.00
C LEU A 126 -1.31 22.82 2.45
N VAL A 127 -0.49 23.82 2.77
CA VAL A 127 -0.65 25.18 2.22
C VAL A 127 -0.54 25.17 0.70
N ALA A 128 0.41 24.40 0.14
CA ALA A 128 0.66 24.34 -1.30
C ALA A 128 -0.53 23.82 -2.12
N VAL A 129 -1.33 22.90 -1.54
CA VAL A 129 -2.50 22.29 -2.18
C VAL A 129 -3.83 22.88 -1.74
N SER A 130 -3.83 23.70 -0.69
CA SER A 130 -5.01 24.45 -0.29
C SER A 130 -5.37 25.51 -1.35
N SER A 131 -6.65 25.87 -1.43
CA SER A 131 -7.17 26.97 -2.27
C SER A 131 -6.57 28.35 -1.96
N VAL A 132 -5.60 28.40 -1.05
CA VAL A 132 -4.96 29.60 -0.51
C VAL A 132 -3.52 29.75 -0.99
N ARG A 133 -3.16 29.05 -2.09
CA ARG A 133 -1.88 29.18 -2.81
C ARG A 133 -1.49 30.67 -2.94
N GLY A 134 -0.51 31.11 -2.13
CA GLY A 134 0.00 32.48 -2.14
C GLY A 134 -0.57 33.48 -1.13
N ARG A 135 -1.40 33.11 -0.13
CA ARG A 135 -1.71 34.02 1.01
C ARG A 135 -0.89 33.66 2.26
N ASN A 136 -0.37 34.69 2.93
CA ASN A 136 0.52 34.61 4.09
C ASN A 136 -0.01 33.74 5.25
N SER A 137 0.67 32.61 5.47
CA SER A 137 1.19 31.99 6.72
C SER A 137 0.44 32.01 8.06
N SER A 138 -0.73 32.65 8.25
CA SER A 138 -1.46 32.63 9.54
C SER A 138 -2.64 31.65 9.58
N GLN A 139 -2.64 30.64 8.72
CA GLN A 139 -3.74 29.69 8.65
C GLN A 139 -3.66 28.65 9.77
N LYS A 140 -4.77 28.50 10.51
CA LYS A 140 -4.94 27.42 11.49
C LYS A 140 -5.03 26.08 10.78
N TRP A 141 -4.39 25.05 11.33
CA TRP A 141 -4.37 23.68 10.79
C TRP A 141 -5.76 23.16 10.38
N ASN A 142 -6.77 23.35 11.23
CA ASN A 142 -8.15 22.92 10.94
C ASN A 142 -8.76 23.59 9.70
N ASN A 143 -8.35 24.80 9.35
CA ASN A 143 -8.82 25.45 8.12
C ASN A 143 -8.20 24.81 6.88
N LEU A 144 -6.92 24.39 6.96
CA LEU A 144 -6.24 23.65 5.90
C LEU A 144 -6.90 22.27 5.68
N LEU A 145 -7.22 21.57 6.76
CA LEU A 145 -7.93 20.28 6.69
C LEU A 145 -9.30 20.41 5.99
N ARG A 146 -10.07 21.45 6.28
CA ARG A 146 -11.34 21.70 5.59
C ARG A 146 -11.14 22.02 4.11
N ALA A 147 -10.09 22.79 3.78
CA ALA A 147 -9.78 23.14 2.40
C ALA A 147 -9.37 21.92 1.55
N LEU A 148 -8.62 20.98 2.14
CA LEU A 148 -8.19 19.74 1.49
C LEU A 148 -9.34 18.93 0.90
N LYS A 149 -10.50 18.89 1.58
CA LYS A 149 -11.68 18.18 1.10
C LYS A 149 -12.36 18.89 -0.08
N THR A 150 -12.43 20.22 -0.03
CA THR A 150 -13.13 21.01 -1.05
C THR A 150 -12.40 21.04 -2.38
N TYR A 151 -11.09 20.76 -2.37
CA TYR A 151 -10.24 20.84 -3.55
C TYR A 151 -10.04 19.47 -4.18
N GLN A 152 -10.04 19.44 -5.52
CA GLN A 152 -9.74 18.23 -6.26
C GLN A 152 -8.22 18.08 -6.36
N LEU A 153 -7.66 17.19 -5.53
CA LEU A 153 -6.24 16.91 -5.53
C LEU A 153 -5.85 16.09 -6.76
N SER A 154 -4.74 16.47 -7.38
CA SER A 154 -4.11 15.70 -8.46
C SER A 154 -3.45 14.43 -7.92
N ASP A 155 -3.20 13.44 -8.79
CA ASP A 155 -2.52 12.20 -8.40
C ASP A 155 -1.07 12.41 -7.92
N ALA A 156 -0.44 13.52 -8.30
CA ALA A 156 0.88 13.90 -7.81
C ALA A 156 0.80 14.42 -6.37
N GLU A 157 -0.18 15.27 -6.07
CA GLU A 157 -0.42 15.77 -4.70
C GLU A 157 -0.87 14.65 -3.77
N LEU A 158 -1.69 13.71 -4.26
CA LEU A 158 -2.11 12.54 -3.49
C LEU A 158 -0.97 11.53 -3.24
N GLN A 159 0.23 11.71 -3.83
CA GLN A 159 1.42 10.93 -3.49
C GLN A 159 2.21 11.50 -2.31
N ASP A 160 1.92 12.74 -1.88
CA ASP A 160 2.59 13.34 -0.73
C ASP A 160 2.10 12.67 0.58
N PRO A 161 3.01 12.04 1.37
CA PRO A 161 2.69 11.45 2.66
C PRO A 161 1.96 12.39 3.64
N CYS A 162 2.32 13.68 3.64
CA CYS A 162 1.68 14.68 4.49
C CYS A 162 0.21 14.89 4.12
N ILE A 163 -0.08 14.93 2.82
CA ILE A 163 -1.46 15.06 2.32
C ILE A 163 -2.25 13.80 2.62
N GLN A 164 -1.66 12.62 2.37
CA GLN A 164 -2.31 11.34 2.66
C GLN A 164 -2.72 11.20 4.12
N VAL A 165 -1.84 11.55 5.07
CA VAL A 165 -2.14 11.48 6.51
C VAL A 165 -3.11 12.59 6.93
N ALA A 166 -2.99 13.80 6.39
CA ALA A 166 -3.93 14.88 6.68
C ALA A 166 -5.36 14.61 6.19
N LEU A 167 -5.52 13.88 5.09
CA LEU A 167 -6.84 13.44 4.62
C LEU A 167 -7.57 12.57 5.64
N TYR A 168 -6.85 11.75 6.42
CA TYR A 168 -7.44 11.01 7.53
C TYR A 168 -8.04 11.96 8.58
N ASP A 169 -7.27 12.96 9.03
CA ASP A 169 -7.77 13.93 10.01
C ASP A 169 -8.94 14.77 9.48
N ALA A 170 -8.90 15.14 8.19
CA ALA A 170 -10.00 15.87 7.55
C ALA A 170 -11.30 15.07 7.56
N VAL A 171 -11.22 13.75 7.30
CA VAL A 171 -12.35 12.83 7.36
C VAL A 171 -12.89 12.67 8.78
N VAL A 172 -11.99 12.48 9.76
CA VAL A 172 -12.38 12.31 11.18
C VAL A 172 -13.04 13.59 11.70
N LEU A 173 -12.50 14.77 11.39
CA LEU A 173 -13.00 16.07 11.88
C LEU A 173 -14.45 16.35 11.48
N GLU A 174 -14.84 15.97 10.27
CA GLU A 174 -16.16 16.32 9.72
C GLU A 174 -17.21 15.23 9.97
N ARG A 175 -16.81 13.96 9.86
CA ARG A 175 -17.76 12.85 9.90
C ARG A 175 -17.82 12.15 11.26
N GLY A 176 -16.80 12.37 12.11
CA GLY A 176 -16.68 11.70 13.41
C GLY A 176 -16.70 10.17 13.31
N LYS A 177 -16.40 9.62 12.13
CA LYS A 177 -16.61 8.20 11.80
C LYS A 177 -15.39 7.63 11.09
N TYR A 178 -14.96 6.48 11.58
CA TYR A 178 -13.99 5.58 10.94
C TYR A 178 -14.56 4.97 9.65
N GLY A 179 -13.69 4.49 8.75
CA GLY A 179 -14.10 3.78 7.52
C GLY A 179 -14.30 4.63 6.25
N TYR A 180 -14.06 5.95 6.30
CA TYR A 180 -14.01 6.82 5.10
C TYR A 180 -12.59 7.15 4.65
N TYR A 181 -11.61 6.49 5.24
CA TYR A 181 -10.21 6.55 4.88
C TYR A 181 -9.72 5.12 4.67
N HIS A 182 -8.93 4.91 3.64
CA HIS A 182 -8.44 3.59 3.30
C HIS A 182 -6.94 3.62 3.08
N GLU A 183 -6.27 2.63 3.64
CA GLU A 183 -4.86 2.39 3.38
C GLU A 183 -4.69 1.19 2.43
N SER A 184 -3.70 1.30 1.55
CA SER A 184 -3.25 0.20 0.71
C SER A 184 -1.80 -0.10 1.05
N LYS A 185 -1.48 -1.40 1.08
CA LYS A 185 -0.16 -1.91 1.47
C LYS A 185 0.26 -3.07 0.60
N ARG A 186 1.52 -3.08 0.21
CA ARG A 186 2.14 -4.13 -0.61
C ARG A 186 3.51 -4.50 -0.07
N LEU A 187 3.64 -5.78 0.29
CA LEU A 187 4.79 -6.33 1.02
C LEU A 187 5.87 -6.89 0.11
N LEU A 188 5.46 -7.42 -1.04
CA LEU A 188 6.34 -8.11 -1.97
C LEU A 188 6.49 -7.26 -3.23
N LEU A 189 7.51 -6.40 -3.20
CA LEU A 189 7.92 -5.59 -4.33
C LEU A 189 9.44 -5.77 -4.53
N PRO A 190 9.87 -6.32 -5.68
CA PRO A 190 11.28 -6.50 -5.92
C PRO A 190 11.99 -5.13 -5.90
N PHE A 191 13.14 -5.06 -5.24
CA PHE A 191 13.98 -3.87 -5.09
C PHE A 191 13.36 -2.70 -4.32
N CYS A 192 12.30 -2.97 -3.54
CA CYS A 192 11.55 -1.96 -2.81
C CYS A 192 11.30 -2.36 -1.36
N GLN A 193 11.21 -1.36 -0.48
CA GLN A 193 10.63 -1.53 0.84
C GLN A 193 9.11 -1.74 0.73
N ILE A 194 8.48 -2.08 1.86
CA ILE A 194 7.03 -2.20 1.96
C ILE A 194 6.39 -0.89 1.50
N SER A 195 5.53 -0.98 0.49
CA SER A 195 4.74 0.16 0.04
C SER A 195 3.48 0.23 0.89
N TRP A 196 3.20 1.41 1.42
CA TRP A 196 2.04 1.70 2.24
C TRP A 196 1.65 3.16 2.00
N CYS A 197 0.38 3.40 1.72
CA CYS A 197 -0.19 4.72 1.45
C CYS A 197 -1.62 4.77 1.96
N GLY A 198 -2.20 5.96 2.03
CA GLY A 198 -3.63 6.10 2.33
C GLY A 198 -4.32 7.19 1.54
N ARG A 199 -5.64 7.07 1.42
CA ARG A 199 -6.51 8.01 0.68
C ARG A 199 -7.91 7.99 1.27
N ASP A 200 -8.60 9.11 1.23
CA ASP A 200 -10.02 9.21 1.61
C ASP A 200 -10.95 8.64 0.54
N ALA A 201 -12.12 8.17 0.96
CA ALA A 201 -13.09 7.51 0.09
C ALA A 201 -13.58 8.37 -1.08
N GLU A 202 -13.62 9.70 -0.95
CA GLU A 202 -14.06 10.59 -2.04
C GLU A 202 -13.03 10.60 -3.19
N ASN A 203 -11.74 10.63 -2.85
CA ASN A 203 -10.67 10.53 -3.83
C ASN A 203 -10.47 9.12 -4.40
N ILE A 204 -10.89 8.06 -3.71
CA ILE A 204 -10.83 6.67 -4.21
C ILE A 204 -11.80 6.44 -5.37
N ASN A 205 -13.02 6.96 -5.28
CA ASN A 205 -14.04 6.75 -6.31
C ASN A 205 -13.63 7.37 -7.66
N ARG A 206 -12.78 8.40 -7.64
CA ARG A 206 -12.28 9.07 -8.85
C ARG A 206 -10.95 8.49 -9.31
N ASN A 207 -10.04 8.29 -8.36
CA ASN A 207 -8.69 7.80 -8.61
C ASN A 207 -8.46 6.60 -7.69
N PRO A 208 -8.78 5.36 -8.14
CA PRO A 208 -8.67 4.18 -7.29
C PRO A 208 -7.24 4.01 -6.79
N ILE A 209 -7.09 3.61 -5.52
CA ILE A 209 -5.77 3.33 -4.95
C ILE A 209 -5.22 2.09 -5.64
N LYS A 210 -4.35 2.30 -6.63
CA LYS A 210 -3.54 1.24 -7.21
C LYS A 210 -2.27 1.13 -6.40
N ALA A 211 -1.83 -0.10 -6.10
CA ALA A 211 -0.55 -0.31 -5.44
C ALA A 211 0.63 0.37 -6.16
N TRP A 212 0.53 0.51 -7.49
CA TRP A 212 1.52 1.25 -8.30
C TRP A 212 1.67 2.71 -7.87
N ASN A 213 0.57 3.38 -7.55
CA ASN A 213 0.60 4.81 -7.21
C ASN A 213 1.31 5.06 -5.87
N CYS A 214 1.29 4.06 -4.98
CA CYS A 214 1.91 4.10 -3.66
C CYS A 214 3.40 3.76 -3.67
N LEU A 215 3.96 3.42 -4.84
CA LEU A 215 5.39 3.16 -4.98
C LEU A 215 6.17 4.47 -5.07
N PRO A 216 7.31 4.58 -4.36
CA PRO A 216 8.27 5.65 -4.58
C PRO A 216 8.74 5.69 -6.03
N HIS A 217 9.15 6.87 -6.52
CA HIS A 217 9.61 7.02 -7.90
C HIS A 217 10.80 6.12 -8.23
N ILE A 218 11.80 6.04 -7.33
CA ILE A 218 12.99 5.19 -7.48
C ILE A 218 12.58 3.71 -7.68
N CYS A 219 11.58 3.26 -6.92
CA CYS A 219 11.02 1.93 -7.03
C CYS A 219 10.37 1.65 -8.39
N LYS A 220 9.54 2.58 -8.85
CA LYS A 220 8.90 2.49 -10.18
C LYS A 220 9.95 2.35 -11.28
N VAL A 221 11.00 3.16 -11.22
CA VAL A 221 12.10 3.14 -12.21
C VAL A 221 12.84 1.80 -12.19
N ASN A 222 13.22 1.28 -11.03
CA ASN A 222 13.93 0.00 -10.92
C ASN A 222 13.10 -1.18 -11.42
N ILE A 223 11.79 -1.18 -11.12
CA ILE A 223 10.86 -2.19 -11.63
C ILE A 223 10.79 -2.11 -13.16
N ILE A 224 10.66 -0.91 -13.74
CA ILE A 224 10.63 -0.72 -15.19
C ILE A 224 11.92 -1.22 -15.84
N ILE A 225 13.09 -0.84 -15.31
CA ILE A 225 14.40 -1.28 -15.84
C ILE A 225 14.49 -2.81 -15.81
N THR A 226 14.12 -3.43 -14.69
CA THR A 226 14.15 -4.89 -14.55
C THR A 226 13.21 -5.55 -15.56
N MET A 227 11.98 -5.05 -15.70
CA MET A 227 11.01 -5.57 -16.68
C MET A 227 11.56 -5.50 -18.11
N VAL A 228 12.23 -4.40 -18.48
CA VAL A 228 12.84 -4.24 -19.80
C VAL A 228 13.96 -5.25 -20.01
N ILE A 229 14.89 -5.37 -19.05
CA ILE A 229 16.02 -6.33 -19.13
C ILE A 229 15.49 -7.77 -19.23
N CYS A 230 14.56 -8.15 -18.36
CA CYS A 230 13.95 -9.48 -18.39
C CYS A 230 13.22 -9.75 -19.70
N SER A 231 12.56 -8.75 -20.29
CA SER A 231 11.88 -8.89 -21.58
C SER A 231 12.87 -9.11 -22.73
N ILE A 232 13.98 -8.37 -22.77
CA ILE A 232 15.03 -8.54 -23.78
C ILE A 232 15.67 -9.92 -23.65
N LEU A 233 16.01 -10.34 -22.42
CA LEU A 233 16.57 -11.66 -22.14
C LEU A 233 15.59 -12.78 -22.53
N ALA A 234 14.31 -12.63 -22.21
CA ALA A 234 13.28 -13.61 -22.58
C ALA A 234 13.19 -13.77 -24.11
N VAL A 235 13.17 -12.67 -24.87
CA VAL A 235 13.16 -12.73 -26.34
C VAL A 235 14.42 -13.43 -26.87
N ALA A 236 15.59 -13.10 -26.33
CA ALA A 236 16.84 -13.72 -26.75
C ALA A 236 16.86 -15.24 -26.47
N ILE A 237 16.41 -15.66 -25.29
CA ILE A 237 16.29 -17.07 -24.89
C ILE A 237 15.32 -17.81 -25.81
N VAL A 238 14.14 -17.25 -26.07
CA VAL A 238 13.15 -17.84 -26.98
C VAL A 238 13.71 -18.02 -28.39
N VAL A 239 14.37 -17.00 -28.96
CA VAL A 239 14.97 -17.09 -30.30
C VAL A 239 16.09 -18.12 -30.35
N ALA A 240 16.98 -18.13 -29.35
CA ALA A 240 18.07 -19.10 -29.27
C ALA A 240 17.54 -20.53 -29.17
N ASN A 241 16.59 -20.80 -28.27
CA ASN A 241 16.02 -22.12 -28.07
C ASN A 241 15.19 -22.60 -29.27
N LEU A 242 14.42 -21.71 -29.91
CA LEU A 242 13.74 -22.03 -31.18
C LEU A 242 14.74 -22.42 -32.27
N SER A 243 15.85 -21.70 -32.37
CA SER A 243 16.87 -22.00 -33.38
C SER A 243 17.50 -23.38 -33.15
N VAL A 244 17.80 -23.74 -31.90
CA VAL A 244 18.30 -25.07 -31.54
C VAL A 244 17.28 -26.14 -31.92
N ILE A 245 16.03 -26.00 -31.49
CA ILE A 245 14.96 -26.96 -31.79
C ILE A 245 14.81 -27.13 -33.32
N LEU A 246 14.76 -26.02 -34.06
CA LEU A 246 14.57 -26.03 -35.51
C LEU A 246 15.73 -26.70 -36.25
N VAL A 247 16.98 -26.41 -35.87
CA VAL A 247 18.17 -27.06 -36.46
C VAL A 247 18.17 -28.57 -36.23
N PHE A 248 17.84 -29.02 -35.03
CA PHE A 248 17.81 -30.45 -34.71
C PHE A 248 16.60 -31.19 -35.28
N VAL A 249 15.47 -30.50 -35.51
CA VAL A 249 14.30 -31.09 -36.18
C VAL A 249 14.52 -31.26 -37.68
N ILE A 250 15.15 -30.26 -38.34
CA ILE A 250 15.38 -30.30 -39.80
C ILE A 250 16.54 -31.25 -40.16
N ASN A 251 17.58 -31.33 -39.35
CA ASN A 251 18.76 -32.14 -39.66
C ASN A 251 18.70 -33.51 -38.99
N GLU A 252 18.20 -34.52 -39.71
CA GLU A 252 18.11 -35.91 -39.21
C GLU A 252 19.45 -36.47 -38.73
N LYS A 253 20.57 -36.07 -39.36
CA LYS A 253 21.94 -36.49 -38.97
C LYS A 253 22.33 -36.02 -37.56
N LEU A 254 21.69 -34.97 -37.04
CA LEU A 254 21.96 -34.43 -35.70
C LEU A 254 21.05 -35.02 -34.63
N ARG A 255 20.06 -35.87 -34.99
CA ARG A 255 19.11 -36.52 -34.06
C ARG A 255 19.70 -37.78 -33.41
N ASN A 256 20.90 -37.66 -32.86
CA ASN A 256 21.51 -38.70 -32.03
C ASN A 256 21.16 -38.49 -30.54
N SER A 257 21.63 -39.37 -29.65
CA SER A 257 21.37 -39.29 -28.20
C SER A 257 21.79 -37.95 -27.58
N GLN A 258 22.87 -37.34 -28.06
CA GLN A 258 23.32 -36.01 -27.63
C GLN A 258 22.39 -34.89 -28.13
N GLY A 259 21.83 -35.03 -29.34
CA GLY A 259 20.86 -34.09 -29.88
C GLY A 259 19.55 -34.08 -29.11
N VAL A 260 19.06 -35.25 -28.66
CA VAL A 260 17.86 -35.34 -27.83
C VAL A 260 18.04 -34.60 -26.50
N TYR A 261 19.22 -34.69 -25.87
CA TYR A 261 19.52 -33.93 -24.65
C TYR A 261 19.49 -32.41 -24.88
N LYS A 262 20.07 -31.94 -25.99
CA LYS A 262 20.09 -30.50 -26.34
C LYS A 262 18.69 -29.95 -26.63
N ILE A 263 17.84 -30.72 -27.30
CA ILE A 263 16.44 -30.35 -27.51
C ILE A 263 15.69 -30.31 -26.17
N SER A 264 15.90 -31.30 -25.30
CA SER A 264 15.27 -31.32 -23.97
C SER A 264 15.69 -30.12 -23.12
N LEU A 265 16.96 -29.73 -23.19
CA LEU A 265 17.46 -28.53 -22.50
C LEU A 265 16.82 -27.26 -23.07
N ALA A 266 16.79 -27.12 -24.40
CA ALA A 266 16.17 -25.97 -25.06
C ALA A 266 14.67 -25.84 -24.79
N CYS A 267 13.97 -26.97 -24.61
CA CYS A 267 12.56 -26.97 -24.18
C CYS A 267 12.38 -26.62 -22.70
N ALA A 268 13.37 -26.91 -21.84
CA ALA A 268 13.32 -26.56 -20.42
C ALA A 268 13.64 -25.08 -20.16
N ASP A 269 14.49 -24.49 -20.99
CA ASP A 269 14.85 -23.07 -20.97
C ASP A 269 13.75 -22.16 -21.58
N PHE A 270 12.69 -22.75 -22.13
CA PHE A 270 11.56 -22.08 -22.77
C PHE A 270 10.46 -21.73 -21.78
#